data_AF-A0A3P1X6W4-F1
#
_entry.id   AF-A0A3P1X6W4-F1
#
_cell.length_a   1.000
_cell.length_b   1.000
_cell.length_c   1.000
_cell.angle_alpha   90.00
_cell.angle_beta   90.00
_cell.angle_gamma   90.00
#
_symmetry.space_group_name_H-M   'P 1'
#
loop_
_entity.id
_entity.type
_entity.pdbx_description
1 polymer ?
#
loop_
_entity_poly.entity_id
_entity_poly.type
_entity_poly.pdbx_seq_one_letter_code
_entity_poly.pdbx_strand_id
1 'polypeptide(L)'
;KYIATDSGDLKEGTRIPCYEPYALSLATNESPVRFVADFYSVEGNRFNYEVKYIKDRIIFESLDYYPSRVKANLFTRDEGDTWETIKFGGHYRGGVKKIPFFPNNSYLAKAGNNAASPDIIKEAYDFFRKGIRHIGLN
;
A
#
# COMPACT_ATOMS: atom_id res chain seq x y z
N LYS A 1 -6.17 -8.14 -1.15
CA LYS A 1 -4.98 -8.13 -2.04
C LYS A 1 -4.97 -6.94 -3.01
N TYR A 2 -6.08 -6.65 -3.71
CA TYR A 2 -6.15 -5.66 -4.80
C TYR A 2 -5.49 -4.31 -4.49
N ILE A 3 -5.83 -3.68 -3.35
CA ILE A 3 -5.30 -2.35 -3.01
C ILE A 3 -3.77 -2.32 -2.92
N ALA A 4 -3.12 -3.39 -2.44
CA ALA A 4 -1.66 -3.47 -2.29
C ALA A 4 -0.94 -4.04 -3.52
N THR A 5 -1.69 -4.43 -4.57
CA THR A 5 -1.15 -5.12 -5.75
C THR A 5 -1.60 -4.48 -7.06
N ASP A 6 -2.86 -4.67 -7.43
CA ASP A 6 -3.39 -4.27 -8.74
C ASP A 6 -3.74 -2.77 -8.81
N SER A 7 -3.94 -2.09 -7.67
CA SER A 7 -4.27 -0.65 -7.66
C SER A 7 -3.18 0.24 -8.26
N GLY A 8 -1.94 -0.28 -8.37
CA GLY A 8 -0.82 0.40 -9.01
C GLY A 8 -1.04 0.64 -10.50
N ASP A 9 -1.93 -0.08 -11.18
CA ASP A 9 -2.16 0.08 -12.62
C ASP A 9 -3.38 0.94 -12.96
N LEU A 10 -4.09 1.43 -11.94
CA LEU A 10 -5.24 2.32 -12.13
C LEU A 10 -4.82 3.59 -12.89
N LYS A 11 -5.66 3.99 -13.85
CA LYS A 11 -5.48 5.23 -14.61
C LYS A 11 -5.98 6.40 -13.78
N GLU A 12 -5.54 7.60 -14.15
CA GLU A 12 -6.02 8.82 -13.51
C GLU A 12 -7.55 8.93 -13.60
N GLY A 13 -8.18 9.39 -12.52
CA GLY A 13 -9.63 9.56 -12.44
C GLY A 13 -10.46 8.28 -12.30
N THR A 14 -9.85 7.09 -12.37
CA THR A 14 -10.61 5.84 -12.18
C THR A 14 -10.90 5.58 -10.70
N ARG A 15 -12.10 5.09 -10.37
CA ARG A 15 -12.44 4.66 -9.01
C ARG A 15 -11.55 3.51 -8.55
N ILE A 16 -11.29 3.42 -7.25
CA ILE A 16 -10.70 2.25 -6.60
C ILE A 16 -11.80 1.17 -6.52
N PRO A 17 -11.67 0.03 -7.24
CA PRO A 17 -12.76 -0.95 -7.33
C PRO A 17 -13.13 -1.59 -6.00
N CYS A 18 -12.15 -1.86 -5.14
CA CYS A 18 -12.36 -2.47 -3.82
C CYS A 18 -12.79 -1.47 -2.73
N TYR A 19 -13.19 -0.25 -3.10
CA TYR A 19 -13.81 0.69 -2.16
C TYR A 19 -15.25 0.25 -1.87
N GLU A 20 -15.40 -0.44 -0.74
CA GLU A 20 -16.67 -0.95 -0.24
C GLU A 20 -16.85 -0.48 1.22
N PRO A 21 -17.32 0.76 1.44
CA PRO A 21 -17.62 1.24 2.78
C PRO A 21 -18.82 0.48 3.37
N TYR A 22 -19.09 0.68 4.66
CA TYR A 22 -20.11 -0.08 5.38
C TYR A 22 -21.51 0.13 4.77
N ALA A 23 -21.97 -0.87 4.00
CA ALA A 23 -23.15 -0.76 3.13
C ALA A 23 -24.48 -0.57 3.89
N LEU A 24 -24.52 -0.94 5.17
CA LEU A 24 -25.72 -0.92 6.01
C LEU A 24 -25.96 0.42 6.72
N SER A 25 -25.12 1.44 6.49
CA SER A 25 -25.27 2.76 7.08
C SER A 25 -25.15 3.85 6.03
N LEU A 26 -26.25 4.57 5.80
CA LEU A 26 -26.29 5.72 4.90
C LEU A 26 -25.31 6.82 5.33
N ALA A 27 -25.05 6.95 6.63
CA ALA A 27 -24.12 7.95 7.17
C ALA A 27 -22.65 7.65 6.84
N THR A 28 -22.33 6.42 6.42
CA THR A 28 -20.94 5.99 6.18
C THR A 28 -20.69 5.54 4.74
N ASN A 29 -21.63 5.76 3.83
CA ASN A 29 -21.51 5.36 2.42
C ASN A 29 -20.35 6.04 1.66
N GLU A 30 -19.82 7.14 2.22
CA GLU A 30 -18.66 7.87 1.72
C GLU A 30 -17.49 7.90 2.74
N SER A 31 -17.62 7.15 3.84
CA SER A 31 -16.55 7.08 4.84
C SER A 31 -15.31 6.37 4.27
N PRO A 32 -14.09 6.76 4.66
CA PRO A 32 -12.89 6.07 4.23
C PRO A 32 -12.84 4.62 4.70
N VAL A 33 -12.37 3.73 3.84
CA VAL A 33 -12.03 2.34 4.18
C VAL A 33 -10.59 2.32 4.67
N ARG A 34 -10.36 1.65 5.81
CA ARG A 34 -9.03 1.44 6.40
C ARG A 34 -8.70 -0.04 6.38
N PHE A 35 -7.54 -0.39 5.84
CA PHE A 35 -7.00 -1.75 5.85
C PHE A 35 -5.63 -1.75 6.52
N VAL A 36 -5.41 -2.67 7.45
CA VAL A 36 -4.12 -2.87 8.13
C VAL A 36 -3.77 -4.34 8.07
N ALA A 37 -2.52 -4.64 7.72
CA ALA A 37 -1.96 -5.99 7.74
C ALA A 37 -0.64 -6.00 8.51
N ASP A 38 -0.56 -6.84 9.54
CA ASP A 38 0.67 -7.18 10.26
C ASP A 38 1.07 -8.59 9.82
N PHE A 39 2.25 -8.74 9.24
CA PHE A 39 2.64 -9.99 8.60
C PHE A 39 4.15 -10.22 8.62
N TYR A 40 4.51 -11.48 8.41
CA TYR A 40 5.88 -11.91 8.14
C TYR A 40 6.02 -12.25 6.66
N SER A 41 7.09 -11.77 6.04
CA SER A 41 7.51 -12.22 4.71
C SER A 41 8.07 -13.63 4.74
N VAL A 42 8.32 -14.19 3.55
CA VAL A 42 9.01 -15.49 3.39
C VAL A 42 10.42 -15.44 3.97
N GLU A 43 11.10 -14.29 3.91
CA GLU A 43 12.44 -14.09 4.48
C GLU A 43 12.41 -13.87 6.01
N GLY A 44 11.23 -13.88 6.64
CA GLY A 44 11.07 -13.75 8.09
C GLY A 44 11.06 -12.31 8.62
N ASN A 45 11.04 -11.31 7.73
CA ASN A 45 10.91 -9.90 8.12
C ASN A 45 9.46 -9.57 8.48
N ARG A 46 9.26 -8.87 9.60
CA ARG A 46 7.93 -8.40 10.01
C ARG A 46 7.63 -7.03 9.43
N PHE A 47 6.44 -6.89 8.88
CA PHE A 47 5.91 -5.66 8.30
C PHE A 47 4.55 -5.30 8.91
N ASN A 48 4.27 -4.00 8.95
CA ASN A 48 2.93 -3.48 9.17
C ASN A 48 2.59 -2.55 8.01
N TYR A 49 1.63 -2.96 7.17
CA TYR A 49 1.13 -2.16 6.06
C TYR A 49 -0.23 -1.59 6.42
N GLU A 50 -0.38 -0.29 6.27
CA GLU A 50 -1.63 0.43 6.48
C GLU A 50 -1.98 1.25 5.25
N VAL A 51 -3.24 1.18 4.83
CA VAL A 51 -3.79 2.03 3.76
C VAL A 51 -5.20 2.48 4.11
N LYS A 52 -5.47 3.76 3.90
CA LYS A 52 -6.78 4.39 4.06
C LYS A 52 -7.15 5.10 2.77
N TYR A 53 -8.34 4.83 2.27
CA TYR A 53 -8.75 5.32 0.96
C TYR A 53 -10.27 5.53 0.88
N ILE A 54 -10.65 6.44 0.00
CA ILE A 54 -12.05 6.67 -0.41
C ILE A 54 -12.24 6.16 -1.84
N LYS A 55 -13.38 6.46 -2.44
CA LYS A 55 -13.77 5.97 -3.77
C LYS A 55 -12.74 6.22 -4.86
N ASP A 56 -12.04 7.35 -4.83
CA ASP A 56 -11.22 7.86 -5.93
C ASP A 56 -9.77 8.14 -5.56
N ARG A 57 -9.39 8.05 -4.28
CA ARG A 57 -8.02 8.34 -3.85
C ARG A 57 -7.62 7.66 -2.55
N ILE A 58 -6.32 7.49 -2.40
CA ILE A 58 -5.66 7.13 -1.15
C ILE A 58 -5.42 8.40 -0.35
N ILE A 59 -5.86 8.39 0.91
CA ILE A 59 -5.72 9.50 1.85
C ILE A 59 -4.67 9.23 2.93
N PHE A 60 -4.25 7.98 3.10
CA PHE A 60 -3.12 7.61 3.94
C PHE A 60 -2.54 6.29 3.47
N GLU A 61 -1.21 6.16 3.46
CA GLU A 61 -0.53 4.90 3.20
C GLU A 61 0.80 4.86 3.94
N SER A 62 1.09 3.77 4.65
CA SER A 62 2.34 3.60 5.38
C SER A 62 2.78 2.14 5.37
N LEU A 63 4.09 1.94 5.28
CA LEU A 63 4.70 0.63 5.46
C LEU A 63 5.79 0.75 6.52
N ASP A 64 5.59 0.05 7.63
CA ASP A 64 6.56 -0.10 8.70
C ASP A 64 7.24 -1.47 8.62
N TYR A 65 8.52 -1.51 8.95
CA TYR A 65 9.38 -2.69 8.98
C TYR A 65 10.02 -2.80 10.37
N TYR A 66 10.21 -4.03 10.84
CA TYR A 66 10.75 -4.33 12.17
C TYR A 66 12.04 -5.16 12.03
N PRO A 67 13.21 -4.52 11.78
CA PRO A 67 14.50 -5.22 11.70
C PRO A 67 14.92 -5.83 13.06
N SER A 68 14.30 -5.37 14.14
CA SER A 68 14.48 -5.85 15.50
C SER A 68 13.17 -5.57 16.25
N ARG A 69 13.22 -5.32 17.57
CA ARG A 69 12.06 -4.93 18.37
C ARG A 69 11.59 -3.49 18.15
N VAL A 70 12.36 -2.69 17.41
CA VAL A 70 12.08 -1.27 17.13
C VAL A 70 11.46 -1.13 15.74
N LYS A 71 10.41 -0.33 15.66
CA LYS A 71 9.70 0.01 14.43
C LYS A 71 10.51 0.98 13.59
N ALA A 72 10.68 0.67 12.30
CA ALA A 72 11.28 1.54 11.31
C ALA A 72 10.29 1.77 10.16
N ASN A 73 9.91 3.02 9.93
CA ASN A 73 9.09 3.36 8.78
C ASN A 73 9.91 3.24 7.47
N LEU A 74 9.34 2.63 6.44
CA LEU A 74 9.91 2.62 5.09
C LEU A 74 9.39 3.81 4.28
N PHE A 75 8.08 4.01 4.28
CA PHE A 75 7.47 5.22 3.70
C PHE A 75 6.17 5.58 4.42
N THR A 76 5.80 6.86 4.31
CA THR A 76 4.48 7.37 4.71
C THR A 76 4.02 8.40 3.69
N ARG A 77 2.75 8.30 3.32
CA ARG A 77 2.03 9.21 2.44
C ARG A 77 0.79 9.69 3.18
N ASP A 78 0.66 11.00 3.35
CA ASP A 78 -0.51 11.66 3.93
C ASP A 78 -1.47 12.13 2.82
N GLU A 79 -2.65 12.65 3.18
CA GLU A 79 -3.60 13.16 2.20
C GLU A 79 -3.01 14.37 1.45
N GLY A 80 -3.09 14.33 0.12
CA GLY A 80 -2.53 15.37 -0.75
C GLY A 80 -1.07 15.17 -1.13
N ASP A 81 -0.36 14.20 -0.51
CA ASP A 81 1.01 13.90 -0.91
C ASP A 81 1.08 13.32 -2.33
N THR A 82 2.06 13.80 -3.09
CA THR A 82 2.41 13.32 -4.42
C THR A 82 3.64 12.42 -4.37
N TRP A 83 4.04 11.88 -5.51
CA TRP A 83 5.29 11.14 -5.65
C TRP A 83 6.55 11.97 -5.35
N GLU A 84 6.42 13.29 -5.27
CA GLU A 84 7.50 14.21 -4.92
C GLU A 84 7.59 14.51 -3.43
N THR A 85 6.46 14.50 -2.72
CA THR A 85 6.33 14.90 -1.30
C THR A 85 6.23 13.73 -0.33
N ILE A 86 5.92 12.52 -0.82
CA ILE A 86 5.90 11.29 -0.01
C ILE A 86 7.19 11.14 0.81
N LYS A 87 7.04 10.74 2.08
CA LYS A 87 8.13 10.64 3.05
C LYS A 87 8.74 9.25 3.00
N PHE A 88 10.07 9.19 3.03
CA PHE A 88 10.83 7.93 3.07
C PHE A 88 11.66 7.84 4.34
N GLY A 89 11.55 6.73 5.06
CA GLY A 89 12.38 6.48 6.22
C GLY A 89 13.78 5.98 5.87
N GLY A 90 14.69 6.05 6.84
CA GLY A 90 16.11 5.71 6.65
C GLY A 90 16.41 4.23 6.36
N HIS A 91 15.43 3.35 6.57
CA HIS A 91 15.53 1.92 6.26
C HIS A 91 15.09 1.57 4.84
N TYR A 92 14.45 2.51 4.13
CA TYR A 92 14.24 2.38 2.69
C TYR A 92 15.59 2.65 2.00
N ARG A 93 16.42 1.63 1.77
CA ARG A 93 17.78 1.80 1.24
C ARG A 93 17.93 1.19 -0.15
N GLY A 94 18.72 1.86 -1.00
CA GLY A 94 18.92 1.50 -2.39
C GLY A 94 17.75 1.90 -3.29
N GLY A 95 17.88 1.55 -4.58
CA GLY A 95 16.82 1.66 -5.59
C GLY A 95 16.24 3.05 -5.83
N VAL A 96 15.23 3.11 -6.69
CA VAL A 96 14.42 4.30 -6.96
C VAL A 96 13.24 4.33 -5.98
N LYS A 97 13.12 5.45 -5.25
CA LYS A 97 12.02 5.68 -4.29
C LYS A 97 10.92 6.58 -4.88
N LYS A 98 11.31 7.63 -5.59
CA LYS A 98 10.38 8.60 -6.20
C LYS A 98 9.83 8.02 -7.50
N ILE A 99 8.75 7.26 -7.40
CA ILE A 99 8.07 6.62 -8.53
C ILE A 99 6.75 7.37 -8.76
N PRO A 100 6.50 7.92 -9.97
CA PRO A 100 5.24 8.59 -10.26
C PRO A 100 4.02 7.69 -10.04
N PHE A 101 3.02 8.25 -9.36
CA PHE A 101 1.76 7.59 -9.07
C PHE A 101 0.59 8.58 -9.11
N PHE A 102 -0.59 8.10 -9.49
CA PHE A 102 -1.84 8.86 -9.41
C PHE A 102 -2.42 8.78 -7.98
N PRO A 103 -3.33 9.70 -7.60
CA PRO A 103 -3.93 9.71 -6.28
C PRO A 103 -4.60 8.39 -5.86
N ASN A 104 -5.11 7.63 -6.83
CA ASN A 104 -5.79 6.34 -6.65
C ASN A 104 -4.85 5.11 -6.68
N ASN A 105 -3.55 5.30 -6.88
CA ASN A 105 -2.58 4.21 -6.85
C ASN A 105 -1.98 4.06 -5.46
N SER A 106 -1.90 2.82 -4.97
CA SER A 106 -1.02 2.49 -3.84
C SER A 106 0.43 2.66 -4.25
N TYR A 107 1.18 3.34 -3.40
CA TYR A 107 2.62 3.44 -3.54
C TYR A 107 3.29 2.08 -3.38
N LEU A 108 2.85 1.23 -2.44
CA LEU A 108 3.35 -0.15 -2.33
C LEU A 108 3.15 -0.94 -3.63
N ALA A 109 1.97 -0.83 -4.24
CA ALA A 109 1.68 -1.48 -5.52
C ALA A 109 2.60 -0.99 -6.65
N LYS A 110 2.83 0.33 -6.74
CA LYS A 110 3.72 0.95 -7.74
C LYS A 110 5.19 0.58 -7.54
N ALA A 111 5.67 0.68 -6.32
CA ALA A 111 7.07 0.42 -6.00
C ALA A 111 7.39 -1.09 -6.01
N GLY A 112 6.48 -1.92 -5.49
CA GLY A 112 6.66 -3.37 -5.47
C GLY A 112 6.77 -4.01 -6.87
N ASN A 113 6.12 -3.42 -7.87
CA ASN A 113 6.18 -3.87 -9.26
C ASN A 113 7.20 -3.10 -10.13
N ASN A 114 8.12 -2.33 -9.51
CA ASN A 114 9.16 -1.61 -10.22
C ASN A 114 10.51 -2.33 -10.11
N ALA A 115 11.14 -2.60 -11.26
CA ALA A 115 12.42 -3.31 -11.32
C ALA A 115 13.54 -2.61 -10.54
N ALA A 116 13.53 -1.27 -10.50
CA ALA A 116 14.52 -0.44 -9.83
C ALA A 116 14.22 -0.21 -8.33
N SER A 117 13.11 -0.71 -7.79
CA SER A 117 12.81 -0.56 -6.37
C SER A 117 13.65 -1.49 -5.49
N PRO A 118 13.88 -1.12 -4.21
CA PRO A 118 14.61 -1.96 -3.27
C PRO A 118 13.93 -3.29 -2.98
N ASP A 119 14.74 -4.29 -2.65
CA ASP A 119 14.27 -5.64 -2.35
C ASP A 119 13.33 -5.67 -1.15
N ILE A 120 13.57 -4.84 -0.11
CA ILE A 120 12.69 -4.76 1.07
C ILE A 120 11.24 -4.36 0.72
N ILE A 121 11.04 -3.55 -0.32
CA ILE A 121 9.71 -3.16 -0.79
C ILE A 121 9.09 -4.27 -1.64
N LYS A 122 9.88 -4.88 -2.53
CA LYS A 122 9.46 -6.02 -3.34
C LYS A 122 9.03 -7.20 -2.46
N GLU A 123 9.73 -7.41 -1.35
CA GLU A 123 9.43 -8.43 -0.35
C GLU A 123 8.06 -8.22 0.31
N ALA A 124 7.79 -7.00 0.79
CA ALA A 124 6.49 -6.64 1.35
C ALA A 124 5.35 -6.77 0.31
N TYR A 125 5.61 -6.36 -0.92
CA TYR A 125 4.68 -6.51 -2.04
C TYR A 125 4.41 -7.99 -2.39
N ASP A 126 5.45 -8.82 -2.40
CA ASP A 126 5.37 -10.24 -2.73
C ASP A 126 4.54 -11.02 -1.70
N PHE A 127 4.49 -10.58 -0.44
CA PHE A 127 3.53 -11.13 0.52
C PHE A 127 2.08 -11.02 0.01
N PHE A 128 1.66 -9.83 -0.43
CA PHE A 128 0.29 -9.64 -0.94
C PHE A 128 0.06 -10.31 -2.30
N ARG A 129 1.08 -10.33 -3.16
CA ARG A 129 0.99 -10.89 -4.51
C ARG A 129 1.01 -12.41 -4.54
N LYS A 130 1.92 -13.03 -3.78
CA LYS A 130 2.22 -14.48 -3.83
C LYS A 130 1.81 -15.21 -2.56
N GLY A 131 1.88 -14.54 -1.41
CA GLY A 131 1.59 -15.13 -0.10
C GLY A 131 0.11 -15.26 0.23
N ILE A 132 -0.75 -14.42 -0.35
CA ILE A 132 -2.20 -14.46 -0.09
C ILE A 132 -2.93 -15.27 -1.16
N ARG A 133 -3.55 -16.37 -0.75
CA ARG A 133 -4.49 -17.14 -1.57
C ARG A 133 -5.92 -16.72 -1.26
N HIS A 134 -6.68 -16.38 -2.31
CA HIS A 134 -8.13 -16.18 -2.20
C HIS A 134 -8.80 -17.56 -2.26
N ILE A 135 -9.60 -17.89 -1.25
CA ILE A 135 -10.40 -19.11 -1.21
C ILE A 135 -11.88 -18.69 -1.32
N GLY A 136 -12.47 -18.88 -2.49
CA GLY A 136 -13.85 -18.48 -2.81
C GLY A 136 -14.11 -18.53 -4.32
N LEU A 137 -15.39 -18.58 -4.72
CA LEU A 137 -15.79 -18.57 -6.13
C LEU A 137 -15.73 -17.14 -6.68
N ASN A 138 -15.16 -16.99 -7.88
CA ASN A 138 -15.12 -15.76 -8.66
C ASN A 138 -16.51 -15.38 -9.18
#